data_AF-A0A378QZK6-F1
#
_entry.id   AF-A0A378QZK6-F1
#
_cell.length_a   1.000
_cell.length_b   1.000
_cell.length_c   1.000
_cell.angle_alpha   90.00
_cell.angle_beta   90.00
_cell.angle_gamma   90.00
#
_symmetry.space_group_name_H-M   'P 1'
#
loop_
_entity.id
_entity.type
_entity.pdbx_description
1 polymer ?
#
loop_
_entity_poly.entity_id
_entity_poly.type
_entity_poly.pdbx_seq_one_letter_code
_entity_poly.pdbx_strand_id
1 'polypeptide(L)'
;MYRGLPNERNKVAPQITQWLINIYQKDKDLQKTGLVLLGEVATVTAQQPTFDDLDSPPYQFVELLGCLFRESVENHVEKNEKFISQATLIHHDKDNNYLLPFLIEASGLTVKSVAK
;
A
#
# COMPACT_ATOMS: atom_id res chain seq x y z
N MET A 1 2.67 17.43 8.86
CA MET A 1 1.53 16.50 8.98
C MET A 1 1.94 15.39 9.91
N TYR A 2 1.12 15.05 10.91
CA TYR A 2 1.34 13.85 11.73
C TYR A 2 0.85 12.62 10.97
N ARG A 3 1.59 11.51 11.11
CA ARG A 3 1.33 10.24 10.42
C ARG A 3 0.85 9.19 11.42
N GLY A 4 -0.10 9.57 12.27
CA GLY A 4 -0.73 8.66 13.22
C GLY A 4 -1.65 7.65 12.54
N LEU A 5 -2.20 6.72 13.32
CA LEU A 5 -3.23 5.79 12.88
C LEU A 5 -4.58 6.17 13.49
N PRO A 6 -5.53 6.71 12.68
CA PRO A 6 -6.86 7.07 13.16
C PRO A 6 -7.60 5.90 13.79
N ASN A 7 -7.91 6.00 15.08
CA ASN A 7 -8.53 4.93 15.87
C ASN A 7 -9.73 4.29 15.15
N GLU A 8 -10.69 5.10 14.72
CA GLU A 8 -11.92 4.63 14.06
C GLU A 8 -11.64 3.94 12.73
N ARG A 9 -10.67 4.42 11.94
CA ARG A 9 -10.29 3.79 10.66
C ARG A 9 -9.52 2.50 10.89
N ASN A 10 -8.62 2.48 11.87
CA ASN A 10 -7.83 1.30 12.21
C ASN A 10 -8.72 0.16 12.72
N LYS A 11 -9.77 0.45 13.49
CA LYS A 11 -10.74 -0.56 13.96
C LYS A 11 -11.47 -1.29 12.83
N VAL A 12 -11.72 -0.60 11.71
CA VAL A 12 -12.52 -1.14 10.58
C VAL A 12 -11.68 -1.58 9.37
N ALA A 13 -10.35 -1.37 9.41
CA ALA A 13 -9.44 -1.68 8.32
C ALA A 13 -9.55 -3.12 7.80
N PRO A 14 -9.62 -4.17 8.65
CA PRO A 14 -9.78 -5.54 8.16
C PRO A 14 -11.09 -5.78 7.42
N GLN A 15 -12.20 -5.21 7.90
CA GLN A 15 -13.50 -5.34 7.24
C GLN A 15 -13.52 -4.61 5.89
N ILE A 16 -12.93 -3.42 5.81
CA ILE A 16 -12.85 -2.64 4.57
C ILE A 16 -11.98 -3.36 3.53
N THR A 17 -10.80 -3.83 3.92
CA THR A 17 -9.90 -4.53 2.99
C THR A 17 -10.51 -5.85 2.52
N GLN A 18 -11.15 -6.62 3.41
CA GLN A 18 -11.87 -7.83 3.03
C GLN A 18 -13.03 -7.53 2.07
N TRP A 19 -13.77 -6.44 2.29
CA TRP A 19 -14.82 -6.02 1.36
C TRP A 19 -14.28 -5.69 -0.03
N LEU A 20 -13.16 -4.97 -0.13
CA LEU A 20 -12.51 -4.66 -1.40
C LEU A 20 -11.99 -5.93 -2.11
N ILE A 21 -11.38 -6.85 -1.36
CA ILE A 21 -10.96 -8.16 -1.88
C ILE A 21 -12.16 -8.93 -2.43
N ASN A 22 -13.31 -8.92 -1.74
CA ASN A 22 -14.52 -9.58 -2.21
C ASN A 22 -15.08 -8.97 -3.50
N ILE A 23 -14.91 -7.66 -3.72
CA ILE A 23 -15.24 -7.01 -5.00
C ILE A 23 -14.29 -7.52 -6.08
N TYR A 24 -12.99 -7.45 -5.83
CA TYR A 24 -11.96 -7.90 -6.77
C TYR A 24 -12.16 -9.36 -7.19
N GLN A 25 -12.49 -10.26 -6.26
CA GLN A 25 -12.76 -11.68 -6.54
C GLN A 25 -13.95 -11.92 -7.46
N LYS A 26 -14.90 -10.98 -7.54
CA LYS A 26 -16.10 -11.08 -8.38
C LYS A 26 -15.96 -10.36 -9.72
N ASP A 27 -14.92 -9.53 -9.88
CA ASP A 27 -14.70 -8.72 -11.07
C ASP A 27 -13.74 -9.40 -12.04
N LYS A 28 -14.28 -9.99 -13.11
CA LYS A 28 -13.48 -10.70 -14.11
C LYS A 28 -12.52 -9.80 -14.88
N ASP A 29 -12.81 -8.51 -15.01
CA ASP A 29 -11.94 -7.61 -15.76
C ASP A 29 -10.74 -7.17 -14.91
N LEU A 30 -10.95 -6.92 -13.61
CA LEU A 30 -9.85 -6.70 -12.68
C LEU A 30 -8.96 -7.94 -12.54
N GLN A 31 -9.54 -9.16 -12.48
CA GLN A 31 -8.77 -10.40 -12.41
C GLN A 31 -7.80 -10.56 -13.60
N LYS A 32 -8.20 -10.15 -14.81
CA LYS A 32 -7.34 -10.22 -16.01
C LYS A 32 -6.10 -9.33 -15.93
N THR A 33 -6.10 -8.31 -15.07
CA THR A 33 -4.96 -7.38 -14.93
C THR A 33 -3.80 -7.97 -14.12
N GLY A 34 -4.02 -9.05 -13.37
CA GLY A 34 -3.04 -9.57 -12.41
C GLY A 34 -2.87 -8.71 -11.15
N LEU A 35 -3.77 -7.75 -10.90
CA LEU A 35 -3.76 -6.92 -9.68
C LEU A 35 -3.77 -7.80 -8.42
N VAL A 36 -2.88 -7.52 -7.47
CA VAL A 36 -2.89 -8.14 -6.14
C VAL A 36 -3.21 -7.07 -5.10
N LEU A 37 -4.18 -7.36 -4.23
CA LEU A 37 -4.54 -6.50 -3.09
C LEU A 37 -4.02 -7.13 -1.80
N LEU A 38 -3.04 -6.48 -1.17
CA LEU A 38 -2.50 -6.91 0.12
C LEU A 38 -3.42 -6.44 1.25
N GLY A 39 -4.16 -7.36 1.85
CA GLY A 39 -5.15 -7.06 2.88
C GLY A 39 -4.53 -6.62 4.21
N GLU A 40 -5.25 -5.78 4.95
CA GLU A 40 -4.91 -5.43 6.34
C GLU A 40 -5.62 -6.43 7.24
N VAL A 41 -4.92 -7.50 7.63
CA VAL A 41 -5.54 -8.71 8.20
C VAL A 41 -5.86 -8.60 9.69
N ALA A 42 -5.21 -7.67 10.40
CA ALA A 42 -5.42 -7.45 11.83
C ALA A 42 -5.03 -6.03 12.22
N THR A 43 -5.68 -5.50 13.25
CA THR A 43 -5.35 -4.18 13.83
C THR A 43 -5.40 -4.21 15.35
N VAL A 44 -4.62 -3.34 15.97
CA VAL A 44 -4.65 -3.05 17.40
C VAL A 44 -4.77 -1.54 17.56
N THR A 45 -5.71 -1.11 18.38
CA THR A 45 -5.93 0.30 18.71
C THR A 45 -5.98 0.45 20.22
N ALA A 46 -5.10 1.26 20.79
CA ALA A 46 -5.15 1.56 22.21
C ALA A 46 -6.10 2.73 22.46
N GLN A 47 -7.03 2.56 23.39
CA GLN A 47 -7.85 3.66 23.89
C GLN A 47 -6.96 4.72 24.54
N GLN A 48 -7.39 5.97 24.44
CA GLN A 48 -6.73 7.14 25.01
C GLN A 48 -7.72 7.85 25.94
N PRO A 49 -8.00 7.33 27.15
CA PRO A 49 -9.13 7.78 27.97
C PRO A 49 -9.21 9.30 28.17
N THR A 50 -8.07 9.95 28.41
CA THR A 50 -7.98 11.41 28.59
C THR A 50 -8.43 12.22 27.37
N PHE A 51 -8.25 11.68 26.16
CA PHE A 51 -8.54 12.36 24.90
C PHE A 51 -9.82 11.86 24.24
N ASP A 52 -10.16 10.58 24.41
CA ASP A 52 -11.36 9.94 23.86
C ASP A 52 -12.65 10.55 24.45
N ASP A 53 -12.59 11.07 25.69
CA ASP A 53 -13.73 11.71 26.37
C ASP A 53 -13.95 13.19 25.97
N LEU A 54 -13.06 13.76 25.14
CA LEU A 54 -13.21 15.14 24.65
C LEU A 54 -14.17 15.17 23.45
N ASP A 55 -15.04 16.19 23.36
CA ASP A 55 -15.95 16.35 22.23
C ASP A 55 -15.22 16.53 20.88
N SER A 56 -14.00 17.09 20.93
CA SER A 56 -13.18 17.36 19.75
C SER A 56 -11.70 17.43 20.11
N PRO A 57 -11.07 16.29 20.46
CA PRO A 57 -9.64 16.27 20.74
C PRO A 57 -8.87 16.66 19.46
N PRO A 58 -7.73 17.36 19.59
CA PRO A 58 -6.80 17.50 18.48
C PRO A 58 -6.48 16.14 17.89
N TYR A 59 -6.64 16.00 16.56
CA TYR A 59 -6.61 14.68 15.91
C TYR A 59 -5.37 13.86 16.27
N GLN A 60 -4.20 14.50 16.41
CA GLN A 60 -2.95 13.84 16.75
C GLN A 60 -3.06 12.96 18.01
N PHE A 61 -3.90 13.34 18.97
CA PHE A 61 -4.03 12.66 20.25
C PHE A 61 -4.93 11.42 20.22
N VAL A 62 -5.75 11.25 19.17
CA VAL A 62 -6.56 10.04 18.93
C VAL A 62 -5.94 9.11 17.88
N GLU A 63 -4.66 9.32 17.56
CA GLU A 63 -3.91 8.53 16.58
C GLU A 63 -2.55 8.05 17.12
N LEU A 64 -2.33 8.19 18.43
CA LEU A 64 -1.02 8.06 19.07
C LEU A 64 -0.49 6.63 19.12
N LEU A 65 -1.37 5.65 19.34
CA LEU A 65 -0.95 4.27 19.58
C LEU A 65 -1.93 3.29 18.93
N GLY A 66 -1.47 2.74 17.81
CA GLY A 66 -2.09 1.61 17.15
C GLY A 66 -1.09 0.93 16.24
N CYS A 67 -1.47 -0.23 15.74
CA CYS A 67 -0.79 -0.89 14.65
C CYS A 67 -1.78 -1.63 13.77
N LEU A 68 -1.32 -1.95 12.56
CA LEU A 68 -2.00 -2.84 11.63
C LEU A 68 -0.99 -3.83 11.06
N PHE A 69 -1.49 -5.00 10.70
CA PHE A 69 -0.73 -6.05 10.04
C PHE A 69 -1.27 -6.19 8.64
N ARG A 70 -0.39 -6.12 7.65
CA ARG A 70 -0.71 -6.28 6.23
C ARG A 70 -0.07 -7.56 5.71
N GLU A 71 -0.74 -8.21 4.75
CA GLU A 71 -0.17 -9.34 4.02
C GLU A 71 1.17 -8.97 3.37
N SER A 72 2.10 -9.93 3.38
CA SER A 72 3.39 -9.79 2.70
C SER A 72 3.21 -10.03 1.20
N VAL A 73 3.85 -9.19 0.40
CA VAL A 73 3.91 -9.39 -1.05
C VAL A 73 4.61 -10.71 -1.42
N GLU A 74 5.51 -11.22 -0.57
CA GLU A 74 6.25 -12.46 -0.83
C GLU A 74 5.33 -13.68 -1.07
N ASN A 75 4.12 -13.67 -0.50
CA ASN A 75 3.15 -14.74 -0.69
C ASN A 75 2.48 -14.72 -2.08
N HIS A 76 2.73 -13.68 -2.89
CA HIS A 76 2.08 -13.44 -4.18
C HIS A 76 3.08 -13.34 -5.34
N VAL A 77 4.35 -13.70 -5.11
CA VAL A 77 5.43 -13.56 -6.08
C VAL A 77 5.95 -14.94 -6.46
N GLU A 78 6.00 -15.24 -7.74
CA GLU A 78 6.55 -16.49 -8.25
C GLU A 78 8.08 -16.55 -8.09
N LYS A 79 8.66 -17.75 -8.11
CA LYS A 79 10.10 -17.96 -7.84
C LYS A 79 11.04 -17.13 -8.73
N ASN A 80 10.62 -16.80 -9.94
CA ASN A 80 11.38 -16.02 -10.93
C ASN A 80 10.96 -14.55 -11.01
N GLU A 81 10.01 -14.12 -10.18
CA GLU A 81 9.55 -12.74 -10.13
C GLU A 81 10.33 -11.92 -9.09
N LYS A 82 10.39 -10.61 -9.33
CA LYS A 82 10.95 -9.64 -8.40
C LYS A 82 9.93 -8.53 -8.21
N PHE A 83 9.77 -8.07 -6.98
CA PHE A 83 8.96 -6.91 -6.67
C PHE A 83 9.85 -5.71 -6.33
N ILE A 84 9.49 -4.55 -6.86
CA ILE A 84 10.13 -3.27 -6.55
C ILE A 84 9.04 -2.23 -6.30
N SER A 85 9.35 -1.21 -5.51
CA SER A 85 8.44 -0.07 -5.34
C SER A 85 8.24 0.63 -6.70
N GLN A 86 7.02 1.06 -7.00
CA GLN A 86 6.77 1.87 -8.20
C GLN A 86 7.57 3.19 -8.19
N ALA A 87 7.92 3.71 -7.00
CA ALA A 87 8.77 4.89 -6.86
C ALA A 87 10.15 4.71 -7.51
N THR A 88 10.60 3.46 -7.69
CA THR A 88 11.84 3.13 -8.38
C THR A 88 11.85 3.59 -9.85
N LEU A 89 10.69 3.68 -10.51
CA LEU A 89 10.60 4.11 -11.92
C LEU A 89 11.03 5.57 -12.14
N ILE A 90 10.98 6.40 -11.10
CA ILE A 90 11.41 7.81 -11.13
C ILE A 90 12.65 8.06 -10.27
N HIS A 91 13.23 7.00 -9.70
CA HIS A 91 14.40 7.10 -8.83
C HIS A 91 15.66 7.34 -9.66
N HIS A 92 16.53 8.21 -9.16
CA HIS A 92 17.88 8.42 -9.66
C HIS A 92 18.88 8.40 -8.48
N ASP A 93 20.10 7.98 -8.76
CA ASP A 93 21.20 8.03 -7.78
C ASP A 93 21.73 9.47 -7.59
N LYS A 94 22.75 9.61 -6.74
CA LYS A 94 23.43 10.90 -6.45
C LYS A 94 24.08 11.56 -7.68
N ASP A 95 24.33 10.79 -8.74
CA ASP A 95 25.00 11.23 -9.95
C ASP A 95 23.98 11.47 -11.09
N ASN A 96 22.68 11.50 -10.76
CA ASN A 96 21.52 11.67 -11.66
C ASN A 96 21.30 10.51 -12.66
N ASN A 97 21.80 9.32 -12.38
CA ASN A 97 21.49 8.15 -13.19
C ASN A 97 20.13 7.57 -12.75
N TYR A 98 19.15 7.61 -13.66
CA TYR A 98 17.82 7.02 -13.41
C TYR A 98 17.89 5.49 -13.46
N LEU A 99 17.09 4.81 -12.62
CA LEU A 99 17.05 3.35 -12.64
C LEU A 99 16.22 2.78 -13.82
N LEU A 100 15.22 3.52 -14.30
CA LEU A 100 14.31 3.06 -15.36
C LEU A 100 15.04 2.62 -16.66
N PRO A 101 16.04 3.35 -17.20
CA PRO A 101 16.81 2.89 -18.35
C PRO A 101 17.44 1.50 -18.15
N PHE A 102 18.00 1.22 -16.96
CA PHE A 102 18.59 -0.08 -16.65
C PHE A 102 17.54 -1.19 -16.56
N LEU A 103 16.34 -0.90 -16.04
CA LEU A 103 15.22 -1.85 -16.03
C LEU A 103 14.76 -2.17 -17.46
N ILE A 104 14.70 -1.17 -18.34
CA ILE A 104 14.35 -1.36 -19.76
C ILE A 104 15.41 -2.21 -20.46
N GLU A 105 16.70 -1.90 -20.28
CA GLU A 105 17.81 -2.68 -20.84
C GLU A 105 17.77 -4.14 -20.35
N ALA A 106 17.62 -4.35 -19.04
CA ALA A 106 17.52 -5.68 -18.45
C ALA A 106 16.30 -6.49 -18.95
N SER A 107 15.22 -5.81 -19.37
CA SER A 107 14.04 -6.47 -19.93
C SER A 107 14.24 -6.96 -21.37
N GLY A 108 15.24 -6.43 -22.09
CA GLY A 108 15.44 -6.71 -23.53
C GLY A 108 14.35 -6.11 -24.45
N LEU A 109 13.46 -5.25 -23.92
CA LEU A 109 12.38 -4.62 -24.68
C LEU A 109 12.78 -3.23 -25.18
N THR A 110 12.15 -2.81 -26.29
CA THR A 110 12.29 -1.45 -26.81
C THR A 110 11.22 -0.53 -26.24
N VAL A 111 11.57 0.75 -26.07
CA VAL A 111 10.61 1.79 -25.69
C VAL A 111 9.74 2.12 -26.89
N LYS A 112 8.43 1.92 -26.77
CA LYS A 112 7.46 2.46 -27.74
C LYS A 112 7.24 3.93 -27.43
N SER A 113 7.44 4.81 -28.41
CA SER A 113 6.99 6.19 -28.29
C SER A 113 5.46 6.23 -28.29
N VAL A 114 4.88 6.99 -27.37
CA VAL A 114 3.47 7.39 -27.44
C VAL A 114 3.47 8.73 -28.16
N ALA A 115 2.75 8.82 -29.29
CA ALA A 115 2.53 10.11 -29.94
C ALA A 115 1.85 11.05 -28.93
N LYS A 116 2.44 12.24 -28.74
CA LYS A 116 1.88 13.29 -27.90
C LYS A 116 0.55 13.79 -28.45
#